data_AF-A0A957PRR6-F1
#
_entry.id   AF-A0A957PRR6-F1
#
_cell.length_a   1.000
_cell.length_b   1.000
_cell.length_c   1.000
_cell.angle_alpha   90.00
_cell.angle_beta   90.00
_cell.angle_gamma   90.00
#
_symmetry.space_group_name_H-M   'P 1'
#
loop_
_entity.id
_entity.type
_entity.pdbx_description
1 polymer ?
#
loop_
_entity_poly.entity_id
_entity_poly.type
_entity_poly.pdbx_seq_one_letter_code
_entity_poly.pdbx_strand_id
1 'polypeptide(L)'
;MMMRSAVNFSGFQKNPSFSESESEEIGEVCISNISPAERRKRLLGGVIGFVIALVVLAVLIAISADRLWRLPLFLLFFGAANGYFQWRDKT
;
A
#
# COMPACT_ATOMS: atom_id res chain seq x y z
N MET A 1 -0.20 14.70 27.55
CA MET A 1 1.00 14.41 28.34
C MET A 1 2.13 14.15 27.34
N MET A 2 3.11 15.06 27.28
CA MET A 2 4.45 15.00 26.63
C MET A 2 4.52 14.75 25.11
N MET A 3 5.45 15.28 24.32
CA MET A 3 6.28 16.49 24.29
C MET A 3 7.04 16.40 22.95
N ARG A 4 7.12 17.52 22.22
CA ARG A 4 8.21 17.99 21.32
C ARG A 4 9.03 16.98 20.49
N SER A 5 9.24 17.31 19.21
CA SER A 5 10.62 17.45 18.72
C SER A 5 10.72 18.30 17.46
N ALA A 6 11.61 19.27 17.55
CA ALA A 6 11.99 20.22 16.51
C ALA A 6 12.88 19.54 15.48
N VAL A 7 12.64 19.81 14.20
CA VAL A 7 13.51 19.42 13.10
C VAL A 7 14.73 20.34 13.12
N ASN A 8 15.90 19.78 13.45
CA ASN A 8 17.18 20.48 13.44
C ASN A 8 17.94 20.01 12.19
N PHE A 9 17.82 20.78 11.10
CA PHE A 9 18.51 20.51 9.84
C PHE A 9 19.91 21.14 9.90
N SER A 10 20.84 20.44 10.52
CA SER A 10 22.25 20.82 10.57
C SER A 10 23.10 19.72 9.93
N GLY A 11 23.72 20.03 8.79
CA GLY A 11 24.81 19.20 8.28
C GLY A 11 24.92 19.10 6.76
N PHE A 12 25.16 20.23 6.08
CA PHE A 12 25.87 20.19 4.80
C PHE A 12 27.38 20.16 5.10
N GLN A 13 27.98 18.98 5.06
CA GLN A 13 29.42 18.69 5.00
C GLN A 13 29.52 17.19 4.67
N LYS A 14 30.25 16.68 3.68
CA LYS A 14 31.57 17.05 3.16
C LYS A 14 31.79 16.21 1.89
N ASN A 15 32.20 16.82 0.78
CA ASN A 15 32.79 16.05 -0.33
C ASN A 15 34.26 15.75 0.02
N PRO A 16 34.71 14.49 -0.10
CA PRO A 16 36.07 14.31 -0.57
C PRO A 16 36.22 13.16 -1.58
N SER A 17 36.99 13.47 -2.63
CA SER A 17 37.93 12.60 -3.35
C SER A 17 37.44 11.29 -3.99
N PHE A 18 37.48 11.30 -5.31
CA PHE A 18 37.58 10.13 -6.19
C PHE A 18 38.90 9.38 -5.99
N SER A 19 38.83 8.06 -5.82
CA SER A 19 39.90 7.09 -6.12
C SER A 19 39.26 5.73 -6.41
N GLU A 20 39.56 5.18 -7.59
CA GLU A 20 39.05 3.90 -8.11
C GLU A 20 39.49 2.67 -7.31
N SER A 21 38.77 1.58 -7.60
CA SER A 21 39.11 0.16 -7.47
C SER A 21 38.85 -0.51 -6.13
N GLU A 22 37.59 -0.90 -5.89
CA GLU A 22 37.25 -2.30 -5.56
C GLU A 22 35.96 -2.65 -6.30
N SER A 23 36.05 -3.64 -7.19
CA SER A 23 34.90 -4.33 -7.76
C SER A 23 34.25 -5.17 -6.65
N GLU A 24 33.60 -4.52 -5.70
CA GLU A 24 32.59 -5.16 -4.90
C GLU A 24 31.41 -5.39 -5.82
N GLU A 25 31.13 -6.67 -6.08
CA GLU A 25 29.81 -7.13 -6.48
C GLU A 25 28.84 -6.68 -5.36
N ILE A 26 28.43 -5.41 -5.39
CA ILE A 26 27.38 -4.89 -4.54
C ILE A 26 26.14 -5.63 -5.01
N GLY A 27 25.92 -6.80 -4.43
CA GLY A 27 24.71 -7.57 -4.59
C GLY A 27 23.58 -6.58 -4.37
N GLU A 28 22.88 -6.27 -5.46
CA GLU A 28 21.91 -5.20 -5.56
C GLU A 28 20.98 -5.32 -4.36
N VAL A 29 21.20 -4.49 -3.33
CA VAL A 29 20.39 -4.57 -2.13
C VAL A 29 19.03 -4.08 -2.59
N CYS A 30 18.10 -5.01 -2.81
CA CYS A 30 16.71 -4.71 -3.13
C CYS A 30 16.07 -3.95 -1.97
N ILE A 31 16.31 -2.64 -1.90
CA ILE A 31 15.64 -1.72 -1.00
C ILE A 31 14.22 -1.58 -1.55
N SER A 32 13.31 -2.36 -0.97
CA SER A 32 11.88 -2.24 -1.23
C SER A 32 11.44 -0.80 -0.95
N ASN A 33 10.84 -0.12 -1.94
CA ASN A 33 10.26 1.22 -1.78
C ASN A 33 9.17 1.27 -0.70
N ILE A 34 8.58 0.13 -0.33
CA ILE A 34 7.55 0.04 0.69
C ILE A 34 7.93 -0.88 1.84
N SER A 35 7.62 -0.42 3.05
CA SER A 35 7.83 -1.22 4.25
C SER A 35 6.83 -2.40 4.32
N PRO A 36 7.20 -3.53 4.94
CA PRO A 36 6.27 -4.64 5.16
C PRO A 36 4.99 -4.20 5.91
N ALA A 37 5.11 -3.19 6.78
CA ALA A 37 3.98 -2.63 7.53
C ALA A 37 2.99 -1.88 6.63
N GLU A 38 3.46 -1.08 5.69
CA GLU A 38 2.59 -0.36 4.74
C GLU A 38 1.92 -1.31 3.76
N ARG A 39 2.61 -2.37 3.35
CA ARG A 39 2.00 -3.41 2.52
C ARG A 39 0.84 -4.11 3.24
N ARG A 40 0.96 -4.34 4.55
CA ARG A 40 -0.14 -4.88 5.36
C ARG A 40 -1.33 -3.92 5.43
N LYS A 41 -1.11 -2.60 5.44
CA LYS A 41 -2.20 -1.61 5.39
C LYS A 41 -2.99 -1.71 4.08
N ARG A 42 -2.32 -1.91 2.95
CA ARG A 42 -2.97 -2.12 1.64
C ARG A 42 -3.82 -3.38 1.60
N LEU A 43 -3.29 -4.48 2.16
CA LEU A 43 -4.05 -5.72 2.31
C LEU A 43 -5.29 -5.50 3.19
N LEU A 44 -5.13 -4.83 4.34
CA LEU A 44 -6.23 -4.56 5.25
C LEU A 44 -7.32 -3.72 4.56
N GLY A 45 -6.93 -2.69 3.81
CA GLY A 45 -7.86 -1.89 3.01
C GLY A 45 -8.60 -2.71 1.97
N GLY A 46 -7.91 -3.61 1.26
CA GLY A 46 -8.52 -4.53 0.30
C GLY A 46 -9.52 -5.48 0.95
N VAL A 47 -9.15 -6.09 2.08
CA VAL A 47 -10.02 -7.02 2.83
C VAL A 47 -11.25 -6.30 3.38
N ILE A 48 -11.08 -5.12 3.99
CA ILE A 48 -12.20 -4.32 4.50
C ILE A 48 -13.14 -3.95 3.35
N GLY A 49 -12.59 -3.46 2.23
CA GLY A 49 -13.38 -3.13 1.04
C GLY A 49 -14.16 -4.32 0.49
N PHE A 50 -13.54 -5.51 0.47
CA PHE A 50 -14.19 -6.75 0.04
C PHE A 50 -15.36 -7.13 0.93
N VAL A 51 -15.18 -7.07 2.27
CA VAL A 51 -16.24 -7.35 3.23
C VAL A 51 -17.40 -6.37 3.08
N ILE A 52 -17.11 -5.07 2.91
CA ILE A 52 -18.14 -4.05 2.66
C ILE A 52 -18.91 -4.38 1.36
N ALA A 53 -18.21 -4.73 0.29
CA ALA A 53 -18.84 -5.09 -0.99
C ALA A 53 -19.79 -6.29 -0.86
N LEU A 54 -19.40 -7.32 -0.09
CA LEU A 54 -20.26 -8.46 0.20
C LEU A 54 -21.50 -8.08 1.02
N VAL A 55 -21.35 -7.22 2.03
CA VAL A 55 -22.49 -6.74 2.82
C VAL A 55 -23.47 -5.97 1.95
N VAL A 56 -22.99 -5.07 1.10
CA VAL A 56 -23.85 -4.31 0.17
C VAL A 56 -24.57 -5.25 -0.80
N LEU A 57 -23.87 -6.26 -1.34
CA LEU A 57 -24.48 -7.29 -2.20
C LEU A 57 -25.59 -8.05 -1.48
N ALA A 58 -25.34 -8.48 -0.25
CA ALA A 58 -26.33 -9.20 0.56
C ALA A 58 -27.58 -8.34 0.80
N VAL A 59 -27.41 -7.05 1.10
CA VAL A 59 -28.53 -6.10 1.27
C VAL A 59 -29.32 -5.95 -0.03
N LEU A 60 -28.65 -5.77 -1.17
CA LEU A 60 -29.30 -5.65 -2.48
C LEU A 60 -30.13 -6.90 -2.84
N ILE A 61 -29.63 -8.08 -2.50
CA ILE A 61 -30.35 -9.34 -2.69
C ILE A 61 -31.55 -9.41 -1.74
N ALA A 62 -31.38 -9.06 -0.47
CA ALA A 62 -32.43 -9.12 0.54
C ALA A 62 -33.62 -8.22 0.21
N ILE A 63 -33.38 -7.03 -0.37
CA ILE A 63 -34.44 -6.11 -0.78
C ILE A 63 -34.94 -6.36 -2.21
N SER A 64 -34.45 -7.41 -2.89
CA SER A 64 -34.76 -7.71 -4.29
C SER A 64 -34.58 -6.52 -5.24
N ALA A 65 -33.52 -5.74 -5.02
CA ALA A 65 -33.23 -4.58 -5.86
C ALA A 65 -33.02 -4.97 -7.33
N ASP A 66 -33.36 -4.06 -8.22
CA ASP A 66 -33.14 -4.23 -9.65
C ASP A 66 -31.67 -4.56 -9.96
N ARG A 67 -31.45 -5.39 -10.98
CA ARG A 67 -30.11 -5.91 -11.32
C ARG A 67 -29.11 -4.80 -11.65
N LEU A 68 -29.56 -3.64 -12.14
CA LEU A 68 -28.70 -2.51 -12.45
C LEU A 68 -28.02 -1.92 -11.21
N TRP A 69 -28.61 -2.06 -10.02
CA TRP A 69 -27.98 -1.65 -8.76
C TRP A 69 -26.74 -2.45 -8.38
N ARG A 70 -26.46 -3.55 -9.10
CA ARG A 70 -25.24 -4.33 -8.93
C ARG A 70 -24.06 -3.76 -9.72
N LEU A 71 -24.26 -2.81 -10.64
CA LEU A 71 -23.17 -2.21 -11.42
C LEU A 71 -22.14 -1.47 -10.54
N PRO A 72 -22.54 -0.63 -9.56
CA PRO A 72 -21.56 0.00 -8.66
C PRO A 72 -20.74 -0.99 -7.83
N LEU A 73 -21.25 -2.20 -7.57
CA LEU A 73 -20.49 -3.23 -6.84
C LEU A 73 -19.24 -3.65 -7.61
N PHE A 74 -19.25 -3.56 -8.94
CA PHE A 74 -18.06 -3.84 -9.73
C PHE A 74 -16.88 -2.95 -9.29
N LEU A 75 -17.11 -1.66 -9.08
CA LEU A 75 -16.07 -0.73 -8.63
C LEU A 75 -15.57 -1.03 -7.22
N LEU A 76 -16.49 -1.41 -6.32
CA LEU A 76 -16.16 -1.83 -4.96
C LEU A 76 -15.27 -3.08 -4.96
N PHE A 77 -15.67 -4.12 -5.69
CA PHE A 77 -14.89 -5.35 -5.81
C PHE A 77 -13.56 -5.11 -6.53
N PHE A 78 -13.55 -4.27 -7.56
CA PHE A 78 -12.33 -3.91 -8.28
C PHE A 78 -11.33 -3.21 -7.34
N GLY A 79 -11.76 -2.19 -6.59
CA GLY A 79 -10.90 -1.51 -5.63
C GLY A 79 -10.36 -2.46 -4.55
N ALA A 80 -11.22 -3.33 -4.02
CA ALA A 80 -10.82 -4.34 -3.04
C ALA A 80 -9.77 -5.32 -3.59
N ALA A 81 -9.98 -5.80 -4.83
CA ALA A 81 -9.06 -6.71 -5.52
C ALA A 81 -7.70 -6.04 -5.78
N ASN A 82 -7.68 -4.76 -6.18
CA ASN A 82 -6.44 -4.01 -6.35
C ASN A 82 -5.61 -3.97 -5.06
N GLY A 83 -6.24 -3.79 -3.88
CA GLY A 83 -5.52 -3.80 -2.60
C GLY A 83 -4.85 -5.16 -2.30
N TYR A 84 -5.53 -6.26 -2.62
CA TYR A 84 -4.97 -7.60 -2.51
C TYR A 84 -3.82 -7.83 -3.50
N PHE A 85 -4.00 -7.46 -4.76
CA PHE A 85 -2.99 -7.64 -5.80
C PHE A 85 -1.74 -6.77 -5.56
N GLN A 86 -1.89 -5.53 -5.09
CA GLN A 86 -0.75 -4.70 -4.67
C GLN A 86 0.04 -5.36 -3.53
N TRP A 87 -0.66 -5.98 -2.56
CA TRP A 87 0.02 -6.72 -1.50
C TRP A 87 0.76 -7.96 -2.04
N ARG A 88 0.19 -8.66 -3.01
CA ARG A 88 0.79 -9.86 -3.63
C ARG A 88 2.02 -9.50 -4.49
N ASP A 89 1.88 -8.49 -5.33
CA ASP A 89 2.86 -8.10 -6.34
C ASP A 89 3.98 -7.23 -5.78
N LYS A 90 3.92 -6.94 -4.47
CA LYS A 90 4.97 -6.26 -3.71
C LYS A 90 5.25 -4.82 -4.12
N THR A 91 4.32 -4.20 -4.84
CA THR A 91 4.33 -2.77 -5.18
C THR A 91 4.10 -1.88 -3.96
#